data_AF-A0A086PBE9-F1
#
_entry.id   AF-A0A086PBE9-F1
#
_cell.length_a   1.000
_cell.length_b   1.000
_cell.length_c   1.000
_cell.angle_alpha   90.00
_cell.angle_beta   90.00
_cell.angle_gamma   90.00
#
_symmetry.space_group_name_H-M   'P 1'
#
loop_
_entity.id
_entity.type
_entity.pdbx_description
1 polymer ?
#
loop_
_entity_poly.entity_id
_entity_poly.type
_entity_poly.pdbx_seq_one_letter_code
_entity_poly.pdbx_strand_id
1 'polypeptide(L)'
;MIELSTLRRFWWAIPMAALTIGLMVVLLVLEARTDDRDRWRTQAGDEKRAHEQTVANYRAASAEAQRQAAANVERVKAEQTKITERTVNDYQARLADVDARYERVRRQIAAQAYSSSTDLAPVSVTSAATCRAYGGTDCDTLLARLKAAERQAEQLIGLQDWVRQQAAVQMDRVTDPN
;
A
#
# COMPACT_ATOMS: atom_id res chain seq x y z
N MET A 1 -82.20 -58.30 4.15
CA MET A 1 -83.27 -57.50 3.52
C MET A 1 -83.21 -56.12 4.18
N ILE A 2 -82.23 -55.30 3.78
CA ILE A 2 -82.02 -53.97 4.35
C ILE A 2 -83.04 -53.05 3.69
N GLU A 3 -83.82 -52.38 4.53
CA GLU A 3 -85.06 -51.70 4.17
C GLU A 3 -84.87 -50.58 3.14
N LEU A 4 -85.66 -50.60 2.06
CA LEU A 4 -85.86 -49.45 1.18
C LEU A 4 -86.59 -48.26 1.88
N SER A 5 -87.10 -48.45 3.11
CA SER A 5 -87.89 -47.45 3.84
C SER A 5 -87.04 -46.30 4.42
N THR A 6 -85.81 -46.59 4.83
CA THR A 6 -84.88 -45.62 5.46
C THR A 6 -84.25 -44.69 4.43
N LEU A 7 -83.99 -45.18 3.22
CA LEU A 7 -83.43 -44.41 2.09
C LEU A 7 -84.35 -43.28 1.61
N ARG A 8 -85.67 -43.46 1.68
CA ARG A 8 -86.65 -42.44 1.29
C ARG A 8 -86.87 -41.36 2.36
N ARG A 9 -86.64 -41.71 3.64
CA ARG A 9 -86.80 -40.80 4.78
C ARG A 9 -85.60 -39.86 4.99
N PHE A 10 -84.41 -40.28 4.56
CA PHE A 10 -83.16 -39.50 4.69
C PHE A 10 -82.60 -39.00 3.36
N TRP A 11 -83.40 -38.95 2.30
CA TRP A 11 -82.95 -38.47 0.98
C TRP A 11 -82.39 -37.01 1.01
N TRP A 12 -82.86 -36.19 1.95
CA TRP A 12 -82.36 -34.82 2.20
C TRP A 12 -81.01 -34.76 2.93
N ALA A 13 -80.56 -35.85 3.57
CA ALA A 13 -79.29 -35.89 4.30
C ALA A 13 -78.08 -35.96 3.36
N ILE A 14 -78.25 -36.52 2.15
CA ILE A 14 -77.19 -36.62 1.13
C ILE A 14 -76.71 -35.23 0.66
N PRO A 15 -77.58 -34.29 0.21
CA PRO A 15 -77.11 -32.97 -0.21
C PRO A 15 -76.55 -32.16 0.97
N MET A 16 -77.07 -32.33 2.19
CA MET A 16 -76.52 -31.67 3.39
C MET A 16 -75.12 -32.18 3.73
N ALA A 17 -74.89 -33.50 3.68
CA ALA A 17 -73.57 -34.08 3.86
C ALA A 17 -72.58 -33.65 2.77
N ALA A 18 -73.03 -33.53 1.51
CA ALA A 18 -72.21 -33.02 0.43
C ALA A 18 -71.83 -31.54 0.63
N LEU A 19 -72.75 -30.71 1.12
CA LEU A 19 -72.49 -29.31 1.43
C LEU A 19 -71.52 -29.14 2.59
N THR A 20 -71.65 -29.92 3.66
CA THR A 20 -70.72 -29.85 4.79
C THR A 20 -69.32 -30.29 4.41
N ILE A 21 -69.18 -31.36 3.60
CA ILE A 21 -67.90 -31.79 3.06
C ILE A 21 -67.31 -30.71 2.15
N GLY A 22 -68.11 -30.13 1.25
CA GLY A 22 -67.67 -29.05 0.37
C GLY A 22 -67.18 -27.82 1.14
N LEU A 23 -67.92 -27.41 2.18
CA LEU A 23 -67.52 -26.30 3.06
C LEU A 23 -66.20 -26.60 3.78
N MET A 24 -66.03 -27.82 4.30
CA MET A 24 -64.81 -28.23 5.00
C MET A 24 -63.59 -28.19 4.06
N VAL A 25 -63.75 -28.65 2.82
CA VAL A 25 -62.69 -28.57 1.80
C VAL A 25 -62.34 -27.12 1.47
N VAL A 26 -63.33 -26.24 1.33
CA VAL A 26 -63.09 -24.81 1.07
C VAL A 26 -62.31 -24.15 2.22
N LEU A 27 -62.67 -24.45 3.47
CA LEU A 27 -61.95 -23.92 4.64
C LEU A 27 -60.49 -24.39 4.69
N LEU A 28 -60.24 -25.68 4.44
CA LEU A 28 -58.87 -26.22 4.38
C LEU A 28 -58.03 -25.58 3.27
N VAL A 29 -58.63 -25.34 2.09
CA VAL A 29 -57.93 -24.67 0.98
C VAL A 29 -57.63 -23.20 1.30
N LEU A 30 -58.53 -22.51 2.01
CA LEU A 30 -58.30 -21.12 2.42
C LEU A 30 -57.16 -21.02 3.44
N GLU A 31 -57.14 -21.90 4.44
CA GLU A 31 -56.05 -21.96 5.44
C GLU A 31 -54.70 -22.28 4.78
N ALA A 32 -54.66 -23.27 3.88
CA ALA A 32 -53.45 -23.60 3.13
C ALA A 32 -52.93 -22.42 2.30
N ARG A 33 -53.84 -21.65 1.66
CA ARG A 33 -53.45 -20.46 0.89
C ARG A 33 -52.97 -19.30 1.77
N THR A 34 -53.52 -19.14 2.98
CA THR A 34 -53.04 -18.11 3.90
C THR A 34 -51.66 -18.46 4.44
N ASP A 35 -51.43 -19.72 4.79
CA ASP A 35 -50.14 -20.22 5.27
C ASP A 35 -49.06 -20.06 4.20
N ASP A 36 -49.35 -20.43 2.95
CA ASP A 36 -48.41 -20.24 1.84
C ASP A 36 -48.07 -18.75 1.66
N ARG A 37 -49.07 -17.88 1.66
CA ARG A 37 -48.84 -16.43 1.51
C ARG A 37 -47.99 -15.85 2.63
N ASP A 38 -48.24 -16.27 3.87
CA ASP A 38 -47.53 -15.74 5.03
C ASP A 38 -46.11 -16.33 5.12
N ARG A 39 -45.90 -17.58 4.68
CA ARG A 39 -44.56 -18.15 4.44
C ARG A 39 -43.78 -17.35 3.40
N TRP A 40 -44.38 -17.04 2.25
CA TRP A 40 -43.73 -16.23 1.21
C TRP A 40 -43.37 -14.83 1.69
N ARG A 41 -44.25 -14.18 2.45
CA ARG A 41 -43.97 -12.85 3.04
C ARG A 41 -42.83 -12.90 4.04
N THR A 42 -42.79 -13.95 4.86
CA THR A 42 -41.73 -14.14 5.85
C THR A 42 -40.39 -14.38 5.14
N GLN A 43 -40.35 -15.31 4.17
CA GLN A 43 -39.15 -15.60 3.39
C GLN A 43 -38.63 -14.36 2.63
N ALA A 44 -39.51 -13.64 1.92
CA ALA A 44 -39.13 -12.41 1.23
C ALA A 44 -38.62 -11.32 2.20
N GLY A 45 -39.20 -11.24 3.39
CA GLY A 45 -38.74 -10.33 4.45
C GLY A 45 -37.38 -10.72 5.03
N ASP A 46 -37.14 -12.01 5.24
CA ASP A 46 -35.86 -12.56 5.70
C ASP A 46 -34.76 -12.34 4.66
N GLU A 47 -35.03 -12.65 3.39
CA GLU A 47 -34.10 -12.42 2.28
C GLU A 47 -33.74 -10.93 2.14
N LYS A 48 -34.73 -10.05 2.21
CA LYS A 48 -34.49 -8.60 2.16
C LYS A 48 -33.61 -8.14 3.33
N ARG A 49 -33.88 -8.60 4.54
CA ARG A 49 -33.06 -8.27 5.72
C ARG A 49 -31.64 -8.80 5.58
N ALA A 50 -31.46 -10.04 5.11
CA ALA A 50 -30.15 -10.62 4.88
C ALA A 50 -29.37 -9.84 3.81
N HIS A 51 -30.05 -9.41 2.74
CA HIS A 51 -29.45 -8.58 1.70
C HIS A 51 -29.05 -7.20 2.24
N GLU A 52 -29.93 -6.51 2.97
CA GLU A 52 -29.64 -5.22 3.60
C GLU A 52 -28.45 -5.31 4.55
N GLN A 53 -28.39 -6.37 5.36
CA GLN A 53 -27.26 -6.63 6.25
C GLN A 53 -25.96 -6.88 5.47
N THR A 54 -26.02 -7.65 4.38
CA THR A 54 -24.86 -7.89 3.50
C THR A 54 -24.35 -6.59 2.89
N VAL A 55 -25.25 -5.74 2.38
CA VAL A 55 -24.90 -4.43 1.82
C VAL A 55 -24.30 -3.51 2.89
N ALA A 56 -24.86 -3.50 4.10
CA ALA A 56 -24.35 -2.72 5.21
C ALA A 56 -22.93 -3.17 5.60
N ASN A 57 -22.71 -4.49 5.72
CA ASN A 57 -21.40 -5.07 6.01
C ASN A 57 -20.37 -4.72 4.93
N TYR A 58 -20.75 -4.84 3.65
CA TYR A 58 -19.86 -4.49 2.54
C TYR A 58 -19.47 -3.00 2.56
N ARG A 59 -20.45 -2.11 2.81
CA ARG A 59 -20.18 -0.67 2.92
C ARG A 59 -19.26 -0.36 4.09
N ALA A 60 -19.48 -0.99 5.25
CA ALA A 60 -18.63 -0.82 6.42
C ALA A 60 -17.19 -1.31 6.16
N ALA A 61 -17.04 -2.50 5.55
CA ALA A 61 -15.74 -3.05 5.17
C ALA A 61 -15.02 -2.17 4.15
N SER A 62 -15.73 -1.65 3.15
CA SER A 62 -15.16 -0.73 2.15
C SER A 62 -14.69 0.59 2.78
N ALA A 63 -15.49 1.18 3.67
CA ALA A 63 -15.11 2.39 4.39
C ALA A 63 -13.87 2.15 5.28
N GLU A 64 -13.80 1.00 5.94
CA GLU A 64 -12.63 0.64 6.75
C GLU A 64 -11.38 0.45 5.89
N ALA A 65 -11.50 -0.26 4.77
CA ALA A 65 -10.40 -0.44 3.82
C ALA A 65 -9.89 0.91 3.27
N GLN A 66 -10.80 1.86 2.99
CA GLN A 66 -10.42 3.21 2.57
C GLN A 66 -9.67 3.98 3.66
N ARG A 67 -10.11 3.87 4.93
CA ARG A 67 -9.40 4.49 6.07
C ARG A 67 -8.00 3.93 6.24
N GLN A 68 -7.86 2.60 6.17
CA GLN A 68 -6.57 1.92 6.26
C GLN A 68 -5.66 2.27 5.09
N ALA A 69 -6.19 2.32 3.86
CA ALA A 69 -5.44 2.74 2.68
C ALA A 69 -4.94 4.18 2.81
N ALA A 70 -5.78 5.11 3.27
CA ALA A 70 -5.40 6.50 3.49
C ALA A 70 -4.30 6.63 4.56
N ALA A 71 -4.45 5.92 5.69
CA ALA A 71 -3.44 5.91 6.75
C ALA A 71 -2.11 5.32 6.28
N ASN A 72 -2.15 4.25 5.49
CA ASN A 72 -0.97 3.61 4.92
C ASN A 72 -0.24 4.55 3.93
N VAL A 73 -0.99 5.25 3.06
CA VAL A 73 -0.41 6.25 2.15
C VAL A 73 0.31 7.35 2.92
N GLU A 74 -0.29 7.88 3.98
CA GLU A 74 0.35 8.93 4.79
C GLU A 74 1.57 8.40 5.55
N ARG A 75 1.52 7.18 6.08
CA ARG A 75 2.69 6.52 6.70
C ARG A 75 3.84 6.39 5.70
N VAL A 76 3.56 5.86 4.51
CA VAL A 76 4.56 5.65 3.46
C VAL A 76 5.17 6.98 3.03
N LYS A 77 4.36 8.03 2.79
CA LYS A 77 4.88 9.37 2.48
C LYS A 77 5.82 9.87 3.57
N ALA A 78 5.40 9.79 4.84
CA ALA A 78 6.22 10.25 5.96
C ALA A 78 7.55 9.48 6.07
N GLU A 79 7.54 8.18 5.80
CA GLU A 79 8.74 7.35 5.79
C GLU A 79 9.68 7.71 4.64
N GLN A 80 9.14 7.87 3.42
CA GLN A 80 9.90 8.29 2.24
C GLN A 80 10.51 9.69 2.40
N THR A 81 9.79 10.63 3.03
CA THR A 81 10.30 11.96 3.37
C THR A 81 11.47 11.86 4.33
N LYS A 82 11.35 11.08 5.42
CA LYS A 82 12.45 10.87 6.39
C LYS A 82 13.69 10.26 5.75
N ILE A 83 13.52 9.26 4.86
CA ILE A 83 14.62 8.66 4.10
C ILE A 83 15.31 9.70 3.23
N THR A 84 14.52 10.52 2.53
CA THR A 84 15.04 11.56 1.65
C THR A 84 15.82 12.61 2.44
N GLU A 85 15.26 13.12 3.54
CA GLU A 85 15.93 14.08 4.42
C GLU A 85 17.25 13.54 4.97
N ARG A 86 17.25 12.31 5.49
CA ARG A 86 18.47 11.66 6.00
C ARG A 86 19.52 11.50 4.90
N THR A 87 19.12 11.01 3.74
CA THR A 87 20.03 10.79 2.61
C THR A 87 20.65 12.11 2.14
N VAL A 88 19.84 13.18 2.03
CA VAL A 88 20.33 14.50 1.64
C VAL A 88 21.31 15.04 2.67
N ASN A 89 21.01 14.93 3.96
CA ASN A 89 21.90 15.37 5.03
C ASN A 89 23.23 14.59 5.02
N ASP A 90 23.17 13.26 4.93
CA ASP A 90 24.36 12.40 4.89
C ASP A 90 25.21 12.66 3.63
N TYR A 91 24.57 12.94 2.49
CA TYR A 91 25.26 13.31 1.26
C TYR A 91 25.95 14.67 1.40
N GLN A 92 25.27 15.68 1.95
CA GLN A 92 25.87 17.00 2.19
C GLN A 92 27.05 16.92 3.16
N ALA A 93 26.95 16.11 4.23
CA ALA A 93 28.05 15.88 5.15
C ALA A 93 29.27 15.25 4.46
N ARG A 94 29.04 14.26 3.59
CA ARG A 94 30.11 13.63 2.79
C ARG A 94 30.77 14.61 1.83
N LEU A 95 29.99 15.46 1.15
CA LEU A 95 30.54 16.51 0.30
C LEU A 95 31.40 17.52 1.09
N ALA A 96 30.97 17.90 2.29
CA ALA A 96 31.72 18.80 3.15
C ALA A 96 33.05 18.16 3.62
N ASP A 97 33.07 16.86 3.93
CA ASP A 97 34.29 16.14 4.27
C ASP A 97 35.24 16.03 3.07
N VAL A 98 34.73 15.70 1.87
CA VAL A 98 35.50 15.77 0.62
C VAL A 98 36.13 17.14 0.47
N ASP A 99 35.35 18.22 0.61
CA ASP A 99 35.85 19.58 0.50
C ASP A 99 36.98 19.88 1.50
N ALA A 100 36.79 19.48 2.76
CA ALA A 100 37.79 19.66 3.80
C ALA A 100 39.06 18.85 3.52
N ARG A 101 38.95 17.60 3.02
CA ARG A 101 40.09 16.74 2.65
C ARG A 101 40.92 17.39 1.54
N TYR A 102 40.28 17.80 0.45
CA TYR A 102 40.98 18.40 -0.68
C TYR A 102 41.59 19.76 -0.33
N GLU A 103 40.94 20.56 0.52
CA GLU A 103 41.51 21.83 1.00
C GLU A 103 42.72 21.60 1.92
N ARG A 104 42.74 20.53 2.72
CA ARG A 104 43.94 20.14 3.48
C ARG A 104 45.09 19.76 2.56
N VAL A 105 44.83 18.95 1.53
CA VAL A 105 45.85 18.55 0.53
C VAL A 105 46.38 19.78 -0.21
N ARG A 106 45.51 20.69 -0.64
CA ARG A 106 45.91 21.94 -1.30
C ARG A 106 46.85 22.76 -0.43
N ARG A 107 46.51 22.95 0.85
CA ARG A 107 47.34 23.67 1.82
C ARG A 107 48.69 22.98 2.06
N GLN A 108 48.74 21.66 2.10
CA GLN A 108 49.98 20.90 2.24
C GLN A 108 50.90 21.08 1.02
N ILE A 109 50.35 21.03 -0.19
CA ILE A 109 51.11 21.29 -1.43
C ILE A 109 51.67 22.72 -1.43
N ALA A 110 50.86 23.71 -1.07
CA ALA A 110 51.29 25.10 -1.00
C ALA A 110 52.39 25.33 0.07
N ALA A 111 52.26 24.72 1.25
CA ALA A 111 53.26 24.81 2.31
C ALA A 111 54.61 24.18 1.91
N GLN A 112 54.58 23.02 1.23
CA GLN A 112 55.78 22.38 0.70
C GLN A 112 56.50 23.27 -0.30
N ALA A 113 55.77 23.91 -1.22
CA ALA A 113 56.34 24.85 -2.19
C ALA A 113 57.03 26.06 -1.52
N TYR A 114 56.50 26.53 -0.38
CA TYR A 114 57.08 27.65 0.37
C TYR A 114 58.35 27.24 1.16
N SER A 115 58.37 26.04 1.74
CA SER A 115 59.52 25.54 2.53
C SER A 115 60.79 25.26 1.71
N SER A 116 60.66 25.08 0.40
CA SER A 116 61.75 24.79 -0.53
C SER A 116 62.52 26.01 -1.05
N SER A 117 62.24 27.22 -0.55
CA SER A 117 62.82 28.47 -1.11
C SER A 117 64.08 29.00 -0.39
N THR A 118 64.77 28.19 0.41
CA THR A 118 66.08 28.57 0.97
C THR A 118 67.10 27.43 0.82
N ASP A 119 67.98 27.60 -0.16
CA ASP A 119 69.32 26.98 -0.28
C ASP A 119 69.52 25.47 -0.47
N LEU A 120 68.51 24.66 -0.81
CA LEU A 120 68.73 23.24 -1.16
C LEU A 120 68.08 22.86 -2.50
N ALA A 121 68.79 21.98 -3.25
CA ALA A 121 68.50 21.54 -4.61
C ALA A 121 67.00 21.30 -4.89
N PRO A 122 66.52 21.57 -6.13
CA PRO A 122 65.12 21.89 -6.40
C PRO A 122 64.19 20.66 -6.33
N VAL A 123 63.78 20.26 -5.14
CA VAL A 123 62.71 19.28 -4.93
C VAL A 123 61.32 19.87 -5.18
N SER A 124 61.13 21.19 -5.15
CA SER A 124 59.86 21.82 -5.55
C SER A 124 59.55 21.72 -7.05
N VAL A 125 60.59 21.63 -7.87
CA VAL A 125 60.43 21.30 -9.29
C VAL A 125 59.86 19.90 -9.45
N THR A 126 60.11 18.98 -8.49
CA THR A 126 59.61 17.61 -8.56
C THR A 126 58.12 17.48 -8.32
N SER A 127 57.47 18.26 -7.44
CA SER A 127 56.01 18.13 -7.22
C SER A 127 55.20 18.64 -8.42
N ALA A 128 55.51 19.83 -8.94
CA ALA A 128 54.88 20.36 -10.14
C ALA A 128 55.23 19.54 -11.40
N ALA A 129 56.46 19.04 -11.51
CA ALA A 129 56.84 18.10 -12.56
C ALA A 129 56.15 16.74 -12.41
N THR A 130 55.90 16.27 -11.18
CA THR A 130 55.19 15.00 -10.90
C THR A 130 53.72 15.13 -11.31
N CYS A 131 53.03 16.22 -10.95
CA CYS A 131 51.66 16.47 -11.40
C CYS A 131 51.55 16.55 -12.93
N ARG A 132 52.53 17.17 -13.61
CA ARG A 132 52.58 17.17 -15.07
C ARG A 132 52.96 15.81 -15.67
N ALA A 133 53.90 15.08 -15.07
CA ALA A 133 54.37 13.79 -15.57
C ALA A 133 53.32 12.69 -15.43
N TYR A 134 52.62 12.63 -14.31
CA TYR A 134 51.61 11.60 -14.05
C TYR A 134 50.17 12.06 -14.32
N GLY A 135 49.87 13.34 -14.09
CA GLY A 135 48.53 13.91 -14.26
C GLY A 135 48.33 14.69 -15.56
N GLY A 136 49.39 14.96 -16.34
CA GLY A 136 49.32 15.71 -17.59
C GLY A 136 48.88 17.18 -17.43
N THR A 137 48.86 17.70 -16.21
CA THR A 137 48.33 19.05 -15.89
C THR A 137 48.99 19.60 -14.63
N ASP A 138 48.72 20.86 -14.29
CA ASP A 138 49.20 21.45 -13.04
C ASP A 138 48.50 20.82 -11.82
N CYS A 139 49.15 20.90 -10.65
CA CYS A 139 48.63 20.25 -9.45
C CYS A 139 47.25 20.77 -9.02
N ASP A 140 46.93 22.04 -9.25
CA ASP A 140 45.62 22.61 -8.91
C ASP A 140 44.52 22.03 -9.81
N THR A 141 44.76 21.97 -11.12
CA THR A 141 43.84 21.34 -12.08
C THR A 141 43.65 19.85 -11.81
N LEU A 142 44.74 19.12 -11.50
CA LEU A 142 44.64 17.70 -11.15
C LEU A 142 43.81 17.50 -9.88
N LEU A 143 44.07 18.29 -8.85
CA LEU A 143 43.35 18.23 -7.57
C LEU A 143 41.86 18.58 -7.76
N ALA A 144 41.55 19.57 -8.60
CA ALA A 144 40.18 19.92 -8.95
C ALA A 144 39.45 18.79 -9.70
N ARG A 145 40.13 18.10 -10.63
CA ARG A 145 39.57 16.94 -11.35
C ARG A 145 39.30 15.76 -10.43
N LEU A 146 40.25 15.45 -9.53
CA LEU A 146 40.09 14.39 -8.54
C LEU A 146 38.92 14.68 -7.60
N LYS A 147 38.83 15.92 -7.10
CA LYS A 147 37.70 16.39 -6.29
C LYS A 147 36.36 16.23 -7.01
N ALA A 148 36.30 16.61 -8.28
CA ALA A 148 35.09 16.47 -9.09
C ALA A 148 34.70 15.00 -9.28
N ALA A 149 35.66 14.12 -9.59
CA ALA A 149 35.43 12.70 -9.75
C ALA A 149 34.93 12.04 -8.45
N GLU A 150 35.51 12.40 -7.31
CA GLU A 150 35.08 11.88 -6.01
C GLU A 150 33.67 12.33 -5.65
N ARG A 151 33.31 13.60 -5.91
CA ARG A 151 31.93 14.08 -5.74
C ARG A 151 30.93 13.35 -6.64
N GLN A 152 31.30 13.05 -7.88
CA GLN A 152 30.47 12.24 -8.78
C GLN A 152 30.27 10.81 -8.26
N ALA A 153 31.32 10.19 -7.73
CA ALA A 153 31.24 8.87 -7.13
C ALA A 153 30.32 8.88 -5.88
N GLU A 154 30.47 9.86 -4.99
CA GLU A 154 29.61 10.04 -3.82
C GLU A 154 28.14 10.27 -4.21
N GLN A 155 27.90 11.05 -5.27
CA GLN A 155 26.55 11.25 -5.80
C GLN A 155 25.92 9.93 -6.28
N LEU A 156 26.68 9.11 -7.02
CA LEU A 156 26.19 7.83 -7.52
C LEU A 156 25.89 6.85 -6.38
N ILE A 157 26.77 6.77 -5.38
CA ILE A 157 26.57 5.93 -4.19
C ILE A 157 25.32 6.39 -3.44
N GLY A 158 25.18 7.70 -3.19
CA GLY A 158 24.03 8.27 -2.51
C GLY A 158 22.71 7.98 -3.24
N LEU A 159 22.70 8.08 -4.58
CA LEU A 159 21.52 7.74 -5.39
C LEU A 159 21.18 6.26 -5.30
N GLN A 160 22.16 5.36 -5.37
CA GLN A 160 21.92 3.92 -5.23
C GLN A 160 21.34 3.57 -3.86
N ASP A 161 21.90 4.15 -2.80
CA ASP A 161 21.43 3.92 -1.43
C ASP A 161 20.03 4.48 -1.20
N TRP A 162 19.73 5.66 -1.76
CA TRP A 162 18.39 6.23 -1.73
C TRP A 162 17.39 5.31 -2.44
N VAL A 163 17.68 4.85 -3.65
CA VAL A 163 16.78 3.93 -4.40
C VAL A 163 16.54 2.64 -3.61
N ARG A 164 17.59 2.05 -3.01
CA ARG A 164 17.44 0.84 -2.17
C ARG A 164 16.54 1.08 -0.96
N GLN A 165 16.71 2.21 -0.27
CA GLN A 165 15.89 2.55 0.90
C GLN A 165 14.44 2.85 0.51
N GLN A 166 14.21 3.58 -0.59
CA GLN A 166 12.86 3.85 -1.09
C GLN A 166 12.13 2.57 -1.50
N ALA A 167 12.84 1.63 -2.14
CA ALA A 167 12.27 0.33 -2.54
C ALA A 167 11.95 -0.58 -1.34
N ALA A 168 12.60 -0.36 -0.19
CA ALA A 168 12.33 -1.11 1.03
C ALA A 168 11.07 -0.62 1.77
N VAL A 169 10.54 0.57 1.45
CA VAL A 169 9.30 1.08 2.04
C VAL A 169 8.12 0.26 1.52
N GLN A 170 7.56 -0.58 2.38
CA GLN A 170 6.44 -1.44 2.03
C GLN A 170 5.14 -0.64 1.98
N MET A 171 4.41 -0.78 0.89
CA MET A 171 2.99 -0.46 0.87
C MET A 171 2.23 -1.70 1.29
N ASP A 172 1.56 -1.62 2.45
CA ASP A 172 0.63 -2.67 2.87
C ASP A 172 -0.43 -2.82 1.76
N ARG A 173 -0.35 -3.92 1.01
CA ARG A 173 -1.46 -4.31 0.15
C ARG A 173 -2.55 -4.79 1.09
N VAL A 174 -3.74 -4.24 0.93
CA VAL A 174 -4.95 -4.84 1.50
C VAL A 174 -5.04 -6.24 0.88
N THR A 175 -4.52 -7.24 1.58
CA THR A 175 -4.72 -8.64 1.23
C THR A 175 -6.19 -8.93 1.47
N ASP A 176 -6.92 -9.25 0.40
CA ASP A 176 -8.31 -9.69 0.49
C ASP A 176 -8.42 -10.79 1.56
N PRO A 177 -9.31 -10.64 2.56
CA PRO A 177 -9.69 -11.76 3.38
C PRO A 177 -10.49 -12.73 2.49
N ASN A 178 -9.97 -13.94 2.30
CA ASN A 178 -10.70 -15.08 1.75
C ASN A 178 -12.05 -15.27 2.44
#